data_AF-A0A031JPU3-F1
#
_entry.id   AF-A0A031JPU3-F1
#
_cell.length_a   1.000
_cell.length_b   1.000
_cell.length_c   1.000
_cell.angle_alpha   90.00
_cell.angle_beta   90.00
_cell.angle_gamma   90.00
#
_symmetry.space_group_name_H-M   'P 1'
#
loop_
_entity.id
_entity.type
_entity.pdbx_description
1 polymer ?
#
loop_
_entity_poly.entity_id
_entity_poly.type
_entity_poly.pdbx_seq_one_letter_code
_entity_poly.pdbx_strand_id
1 'polypeptide(L)'
;MTARQAEELGARVRRKADPSLSIYASSFRKAGQTGLMGEATGQLIRFLRHYIVYNADEIEGLPDYYYARDVPPTPSLLSQRQYAIDAFFAAIPARVRHGGDEAYYSPIGDYIQLPRPGSFKSGDAYASCRGHESAHWSGNKDRLNRTFGKRFGDDAYCVEELCAELTASYICAELGLPTELHDSHASYLAHWVRVLRADHSAIFTASAKAEQAFNYLRAFSLAEAAAPAGDALKAAA
;
A
#
# COMPACT_ATOMS: atom_id res chain seq x y z
N MET A 1 8.33 16.27 -2.74
CA MET A 1 8.83 17.57 -3.26
C MET A 1 9.90 17.33 -4.32
N THR A 2 10.22 18.29 -5.19
CA THR A 2 11.28 18.14 -6.21
C THR A 2 12.68 18.29 -5.58
N ALA A 3 13.73 17.81 -6.26
CA ALA A 3 15.11 17.99 -5.79
C ALA A 3 15.47 19.48 -5.60
N ARG A 4 15.02 20.33 -6.52
CA ARG A 4 15.20 21.79 -6.42
C ARG A 4 14.53 22.38 -5.18
N GLN A 5 13.30 21.95 -4.86
CA GLN A 5 12.61 22.41 -3.65
C GLN A 5 13.35 21.98 -2.36
N ALA A 6 13.96 20.79 -2.36
CA ALA A 6 14.79 20.34 -1.25
C ALA A 6 16.06 21.21 -1.10
N GLU A 7 16.75 21.50 -2.21
CA GLU A 7 17.93 22.35 -2.23
C GLU A 7 17.63 23.78 -1.77
N GLU A 8 16.49 24.35 -2.17
CA GLU A 8 16.01 25.66 -1.71
C GLU A 8 15.78 25.70 -0.18
N LEU A 9 15.53 24.54 0.44
CA LEU A 9 15.41 24.36 1.89
C LEU A 9 16.73 23.98 2.57
N GLY A 10 17.85 23.97 1.84
CA GLY A 10 19.16 23.56 2.36
C GLY A 10 19.32 22.04 2.56
N ALA A 11 18.38 21.25 2.03
CA ALA A 11 18.33 19.81 2.14
C ALA A 11 18.85 19.12 0.87
N ARG A 12 19.10 17.82 0.95
CA ARG A 12 19.68 17.03 -0.15
C ARG A 12 18.98 15.69 -0.33
N VAL A 13 18.60 15.36 -1.57
CA VAL A 13 18.08 14.03 -1.91
C VAL A 13 19.15 12.95 -1.70
N ARG A 14 18.79 11.85 -1.04
CA ARG A 14 19.69 10.71 -0.78
C ARG A 14 20.12 10.05 -2.09
N ARG A 15 21.34 9.51 -2.11
CA ARG A 15 21.93 8.88 -3.31
C ARG A 15 21.14 7.67 -3.85
N LYS A 16 20.39 6.98 -2.98
CA LYS A 16 19.58 5.79 -3.34
C LYS A 16 18.06 6.06 -3.22
N ALA A 17 17.63 7.32 -3.34
CA ALA A 17 16.21 7.67 -3.34
C ALA A 17 15.48 7.04 -4.54
N ASP A 18 14.19 6.74 -4.36
CA ASP A 18 13.29 6.10 -5.32
C ASP A 18 12.28 7.16 -5.83
N PRO A 19 12.62 7.90 -6.90
CA PRO A 19 11.81 9.03 -7.35
C PRO A 19 10.41 8.61 -7.82
N SER A 20 9.42 9.43 -7.52
CA SER A 20 8.04 9.31 -8.02
C SER A 20 7.72 10.36 -9.07
N LEU A 21 6.85 10.02 -10.02
CA LEU A 21 6.39 10.93 -11.07
C LEU A 21 5.12 11.67 -10.62
N SER A 22 5.15 13.00 -10.59
CA SER A 22 3.98 13.85 -10.35
C SER A 22 3.56 14.55 -11.63
N ILE A 23 2.30 14.42 -12.04
CA ILE A 23 1.76 15.03 -13.26
C ILE A 23 0.93 16.27 -12.92
N TYR A 24 1.19 17.37 -13.62
CA TYR A 24 0.39 18.59 -13.58
C TYR A 24 -0.18 18.89 -14.97
N ALA A 25 -1.50 18.76 -15.10
CA ALA A 25 -2.22 19.11 -16.33
C ALA A 25 -2.98 20.43 -16.14
N SER A 26 -2.86 21.34 -17.09
CA SER A 26 -3.55 22.64 -17.04
C SER A 26 -3.73 23.23 -18.45
N SER A 27 -4.27 24.43 -18.55
CA SER A 27 -4.45 25.14 -19.81
C SER A 27 -4.19 26.63 -19.65
N PHE A 28 -3.72 27.28 -20.71
CA PHE A 28 -3.61 28.74 -20.78
C PHE A 28 -4.14 29.26 -22.10
N ARG A 29 -4.63 30.51 -22.10
CA ARG A 29 -5.04 31.19 -23.34
C ARG A 29 -3.85 31.95 -23.91
N LYS A 30 -3.48 31.61 -25.15
CA LYS A 30 -2.51 32.38 -25.94
C LYS A 30 -3.28 33.44 -26.73
N ALA A 31 -2.91 34.71 -26.57
CA ALA A 31 -3.47 35.78 -27.38
C ALA A 31 -3.19 35.49 -28.87
N GLY A 32 -4.23 35.54 -29.70
CA GLY A 32 -4.09 35.42 -31.15
C GLY A 32 -3.32 36.61 -31.72
N GLN A 33 -2.66 36.43 -32.86
CA GLN A 33 -2.15 37.56 -33.63
C GLN A 33 -3.33 38.36 -34.18
N THR A 34 -3.25 39.68 -34.12
CA THR A 34 -4.27 40.58 -34.67
C THR A 34 -4.31 40.40 -36.18
N GLY A 35 -5.44 39.91 -36.71
CA GLY A 35 -5.68 39.89 -38.14
C GLY A 35 -5.88 41.31 -38.70
N LEU A 36 -5.82 41.45 -40.03
CA LEU A 36 -6.05 42.72 -40.75
C LEU A 36 -7.40 43.41 -40.42
N MET A 37 -8.36 42.69 -39.84
CA MET A 37 -9.71 43.17 -39.46
C MET A 37 -9.86 43.48 -37.97
N GLY A 38 -8.79 43.41 -37.16
CA GLY A 38 -8.81 43.82 -35.75
C GLY A 38 -9.35 42.78 -34.75
N GLU A 39 -9.88 41.63 -35.19
CA GLU A 39 -10.30 40.56 -34.28
C GLU A 39 -9.11 39.69 -33.83
N ALA A 40 -8.94 39.57 -32.52
CA ALA A 40 -7.98 38.67 -31.89
C ALA A 40 -8.71 37.47 -31.28
N THR A 41 -8.66 36.30 -31.93
CA THR A 41 -9.18 35.06 -31.36
C THR A 41 -8.12 34.41 -30.48
N GLY A 42 -8.33 34.43 -29.16
CA GLY A 42 -7.45 33.73 -28.22
C GLY A 42 -7.56 32.21 -28.37
N GLN A 43 -6.42 31.52 -28.49
CA GLN A 43 -6.37 30.06 -28.59
C GLN A 43 -6.17 29.45 -27.19
N LEU A 44 -7.06 28.53 -26.78
CA LEU A 44 -6.87 27.76 -25.55
C LEU A 44 -5.88 26.61 -25.80
N ILE A 45 -4.75 26.62 -25.11
CA ILE A 45 -3.73 25.58 -25.19
C ILE A 45 -3.76 24.75 -23.91
N ARG A 46 -3.98 23.44 -24.05
CA ARG A 46 -3.87 22.47 -22.96
C ARG A 46 -2.45 21.92 -22.93
N PHE A 47 -1.92 21.70 -21.74
CA PHE A 47 -0.59 21.14 -21.57
C PHE A 47 -0.52 20.20 -20.38
N LEU A 48 0.46 19.32 -20.41
CA LEU A 48 0.81 18.42 -19.33
C LEU A 48 2.29 18.60 -19.02
N ARG A 49 2.60 18.80 -17.74
CA ARG A 49 3.96 18.82 -17.20
C ARG A 49 4.11 17.64 -16.27
N HIS A 50 5.31 17.07 -16.24
CA HIS A 50 5.67 16.07 -15.24
C HIS A 50 6.82 16.62 -14.40
N TYR A 51 6.85 16.22 -13.13
CA TYR A 51 7.89 16.54 -12.18
C TYR A 51 8.36 15.25 -11.53
N ILE A 52 9.67 15.16 -11.33
CA ILE A 52 10.25 14.12 -10.47
C ILE A 52 10.21 14.64 -9.03
N VAL A 53 9.52 13.90 -8.18
CA VAL A 53 9.35 14.22 -6.76
C VAL A 53 9.90 13.10 -5.89
N TYR A 54 10.36 13.46 -4.70
CA TYR A 54 10.89 12.59 -3.68
C TYR A 54 10.06 12.73 -2.40
N ASN A 55 9.90 11.64 -1.67
CA ASN A 55 9.30 11.68 -0.34
C ASN A 55 10.24 12.43 0.64
N ALA A 56 9.68 13.05 1.67
CA ALA A 56 10.49 13.71 2.70
C ALA A 56 11.50 12.74 3.34
N ASP A 57 11.12 11.48 3.54
CA ASP A 57 11.97 10.42 4.12
C ASP A 57 13.18 10.06 3.24
N GLU A 58 13.20 10.49 1.98
CA GLU A 58 14.28 10.28 1.01
C GLU A 58 15.22 11.48 0.86
N ILE A 59 15.00 12.52 1.67
CA ILE A 59 15.74 13.77 1.65
C ILE A 59 16.39 13.97 3.03
N GLU A 60 17.67 14.30 3.06
CA GLU A 60 18.44 14.61 4.26
C GLU A 60 18.50 16.13 4.50
N GLY A 61 18.31 16.58 5.73
CA GLY A 61 18.48 17.98 6.11
C GLY A 61 17.26 18.88 5.90
N LEU A 62 16.06 18.32 5.70
CA LEU A 62 14.84 19.11 5.72
C LEU A 62 14.53 19.61 7.16
N PRO A 63 13.78 20.70 7.31
CA PRO A 63 13.20 21.06 8.60
C PRO A 63 12.39 19.91 9.24
N ASP A 64 12.48 19.76 10.56
CA ASP A 64 11.88 18.64 11.30
C ASP A 64 10.39 18.43 11.05
N TYR A 65 9.64 19.48 10.73
CA TYR A 65 8.21 19.39 10.46
C TYR A 65 7.87 18.70 9.12
N TYR A 66 8.84 18.49 8.22
CA TYR A 66 8.65 17.68 7.01
C TYR A 66 8.78 16.19 7.29
N TYR A 67 9.53 15.82 8.33
CA TYR A 67 9.62 14.43 8.75
C TYR A 67 8.42 14.11 9.62
N ALA A 68 7.91 12.90 9.48
CA ALA A 68 6.91 12.44 10.42
C ALA A 68 7.56 12.39 11.81
N ARG A 69 6.85 12.91 12.81
CA ARG A 69 7.30 12.79 14.20
C ARG A 69 7.25 11.30 14.57
N ASP A 70 8.35 10.79 15.09
CA ASP A 70 8.35 9.53 15.82
C ASP A 70 7.52 9.75 17.10
N VAL A 71 6.22 9.54 16.97
CA VAL A 71 5.33 9.43 18.11
C VAL A 71 5.58 8.02 18.63
N PRO A 72 6.26 7.84 19.79
CA PRO A 72 6.37 6.52 20.39
C PRO A 72 4.94 5.98 20.50
N PRO A 73 4.69 4.73 20.07
CA PRO A 73 3.35 4.21 20.07
C PRO A 73 2.79 4.34 21.49
N THR A 74 1.78 5.19 21.65
CA THR A 74 1.03 5.29 22.89
C THR A 74 0.58 3.88 23.25
N PRO A 75 0.51 3.46 24.53
CA PRO A 75 0.04 2.12 24.88
C PRO A 75 -1.32 1.75 24.26
N SER A 76 -2.15 2.74 23.91
CA SER A 76 -3.41 2.57 23.17
C SER A 76 -3.25 2.23 21.68
N LEU A 77 -2.08 2.50 21.08
CA LEU A 77 -1.72 2.13 19.71
C LEU A 77 -1.15 0.72 19.63
N LEU A 78 -0.68 0.13 20.73
CA LEU A 78 -0.23 -1.26 20.73
C LEU A 78 -1.42 -2.19 20.84
N SER A 79 -1.40 -3.27 20.06
CA SER A 79 -2.38 -4.33 20.21
C SER A 79 -2.12 -5.10 21.50
N GLN A 80 -3.19 -5.59 22.16
CA GLN A 80 -3.05 -6.63 23.18
C GLN A 80 -2.41 -7.91 22.65
N ARG A 81 -2.36 -8.07 21.32
CA ARG A 81 -1.79 -9.21 20.60
C ARG A 81 -0.54 -8.85 19.81
N GLN A 82 0.16 -7.78 20.20
CA GLN A 82 1.32 -7.25 19.47
C GLN A 82 2.37 -8.33 19.17
N TYR A 83 2.68 -9.21 20.14
CA TYR A 83 3.64 -10.30 19.93
C TYR A 83 3.23 -11.25 18.79
N ALA A 84 1.94 -11.63 18.72
CA ALA A 84 1.44 -12.51 17.67
C ALA A 84 1.46 -11.81 16.30
N ILE A 85 1.10 -10.52 16.26
CA ILE A 85 1.17 -9.69 15.06
C ILE A 85 2.61 -9.62 14.54
N ASP A 86 3.56 -9.28 15.42
CA ASP A 86 4.96 -9.14 15.06
C ASP A 86 5.53 -10.48 14.56
N ALA A 87 5.26 -11.58 15.28
CA ALA A 87 5.71 -12.91 14.88
C ALA A 87 5.16 -13.33 13.51
N PHE A 88 3.87 -13.10 13.25
CA PHE A 88 3.26 -13.47 11.98
C PHE A 88 3.88 -12.71 10.82
N PHE A 89 3.96 -11.39 10.92
CA PHE A 89 4.39 -10.57 9.81
C PHE A 89 5.91 -10.41 9.66
N ALA A 90 6.71 -10.64 10.71
CA ALA A 90 8.17 -10.63 10.60
C ALA A 90 8.69 -11.80 9.74
N ALA A 91 7.99 -12.93 9.77
CA ALA A 91 8.32 -14.10 8.96
C ALA A 91 8.09 -13.88 7.45
N ILE A 92 7.18 -12.98 7.08
CA ILE A 92 6.81 -12.72 5.68
C ILE A 92 7.92 -11.86 5.03
N PRO A 93 8.58 -12.33 3.96
CA PRO A 93 9.73 -11.64 3.36
C PRO A 93 9.32 -10.48 2.44
N ALA A 94 8.21 -9.81 2.74
CA ALA A 94 7.75 -8.64 2.00
C ALA A 94 8.56 -7.41 2.41
N ARG A 95 9.04 -6.64 1.43
CA ARG A 95 9.65 -5.33 1.70
C ARG A 95 8.55 -4.36 2.14
N VAL A 96 8.50 -4.02 3.42
CA VAL A 96 7.57 -3.03 3.98
C VAL A 96 8.29 -1.69 4.16
N ARG A 97 7.68 -0.62 3.69
CA ARG A 97 8.11 0.77 3.88
C ARG A 97 7.04 1.51 4.67
N HIS A 98 7.47 2.47 5.48
CA HIS A 98 6.57 3.33 6.24
C HIS A 98 6.78 4.79 5.84
N GLY A 99 5.68 5.54 5.69
CA GLY A 99 5.70 6.95 5.29
C GLY A 99 4.43 7.34 4.52
N GLY A 100 4.19 8.64 4.35
CA GLY A 100 2.97 9.14 3.72
C GLY A 100 1.70 8.85 4.53
N ASP A 101 0.56 9.01 3.87
CA ASP A 101 -0.81 8.86 4.40
C ASP A 101 -1.62 7.76 3.70
N GLU A 102 -1.01 7.04 2.74
CA GLU A 102 -1.65 5.95 1.98
C GLU A 102 -1.01 4.58 2.26
N ALA A 103 -1.83 3.55 2.26
CA ALA A 103 -1.44 2.15 2.28
C ALA A 103 -1.67 1.53 0.90
N TYR A 104 -0.67 0.81 0.38
CA TYR A 104 -0.79 0.08 -0.88
C TYR A 104 0.35 -0.93 -1.07
N TYR A 105 0.11 -1.96 -1.86
CA TYR A 105 1.14 -2.77 -2.47
C TYR A 105 1.48 -2.24 -3.87
N SER A 106 2.78 -2.06 -4.16
CA SER A 106 3.29 -1.68 -5.48
C SER A 106 3.72 -2.92 -6.28
N PRO A 107 3.00 -3.33 -7.35
CA PRO A 107 3.40 -4.48 -8.15
C PRO A 107 4.70 -4.29 -8.92
N ILE A 108 4.99 -3.05 -9.34
CA ILE A 108 6.18 -2.70 -10.12
C ILE A 108 7.42 -2.71 -9.22
N GLY A 109 7.33 -2.07 -8.04
CA GLY A 109 8.45 -1.98 -7.11
C GLY A 109 8.59 -3.18 -6.16
N ASP A 110 7.60 -4.08 -6.17
CA ASP A 110 7.46 -5.23 -5.26
C ASP A 110 7.69 -4.87 -3.78
N TYR A 111 6.93 -3.89 -3.29
CA TYR A 111 6.97 -3.49 -1.88
C TYR A 111 5.58 -3.10 -1.38
N ILE A 112 5.40 -3.21 -0.07
CA ILE A 112 4.23 -2.71 0.65
C ILE A 112 4.58 -1.34 1.22
N GLN A 113 3.75 -0.35 0.95
CA GLN A 113 3.77 0.97 1.57
C GLN A 113 2.68 1.02 2.63
N LEU A 114 3.02 1.49 3.83
CA LEU A 114 2.06 1.78 4.88
C LEU A 114 2.30 3.20 5.43
N PRO A 115 1.26 3.90 5.90
CA PRO A 115 1.44 5.01 6.83
C PRO A 115 2.21 4.55 8.07
N ARG A 116 2.76 5.49 8.82
CA ARG A 116 3.43 5.13 10.07
C ARG A 116 2.42 4.55 11.07
N PRO A 117 2.82 3.61 11.95
CA PRO A 117 1.89 2.98 12.90
C PRO A 117 1.09 3.99 13.75
N GLY A 118 1.69 5.15 14.09
CA GLY A 118 1.00 6.23 14.81
C GLY A 118 -0.12 6.94 14.04
N SER A 119 -0.24 6.72 12.72
CA SER A 119 -1.34 7.24 11.90
C SER A 119 -2.60 6.39 11.97
N PHE A 120 -2.53 5.18 12.55
CA PHE A 120 -3.66 4.27 12.68
C PHE A 120 -4.40 4.47 14.00
N LYS A 121 -5.70 4.14 14.02
CA LYS A 121 -6.51 4.20 15.24
C LYS A 121 -6.05 3.23 16.34
N SER A 122 -5.42 2.12 15.96
CA SER A 122 -4.91 1.09 16.86
C SER A 122 -3.92 0.16 16.13
N GLY A 123 -3.18 -0.64 16.90
CA GLY A 123 -2.29 -1.68 16.36
C GLY A 123 -3.05 -2.78 15.63
N ASP A 124 -4.30 -3.06 16.05
CA ASP A 124 -5.20 -3.98 15.36
C ASP A 124 -5.57 -3.45 13.97
N ALA A 125 -5.88 -2.15 13.87
CA ALA A 125 -6.17 -1.52 12.58
C ALA A 125 -4.96 -1.49 11.65
N TYR A 126 -3.77 -1.21 12.20
CA TYR A 126 -2.51 -1.33 11.47
C TYR A 126 -2.30 -2.76 10.94
N ALA A 127 -2.49 -3.77 11.79
CA ALA A 127 -2.32 -5.17 11.41
C ALA A 127 -3.32 -5.62 10.35
N SER A 128 -4.58 -5.19 10.43
CA SER A 128 -5.60 -5.45 9.41
C SER A 128 -5.21 -4.86 8.06
N CYS A 129 -4.79 -3.58 8.04
CA CYS A 129 -4.32 -2.90 6.83
C CYS A 129 -3.06 -3.57 6.25
N ARG A 130 -2.08 -3.91 7.10
CA ARG A 130 -0.91 -4.68 6.68
C ARG A 130 -1.29 -6.05 6.11
N GLY A 131 -2.29 -6.72 6.67
CA GLY A 131 -2.84 -7.98 6.19
C GLY A 131 -3.41 -7.86 4.79
N HIS A 132 -4.20 -6.80 4.53
CA HIS A 132 -4.74 -6.48 3.22
C HIS A 132 -3.62 -6.29 2.18
N GLU A 133 -2.63 -5.43 2.47
CA GLU A 133 -1.54 -5.20 1.51
C GLU A 133 -0.65 -6.44 1.32
N SER A 134 -0.49 -7.26 2.36
CA SER A 134 0.21 -8.55 2.26
C SER A 134 -0.55 -9.54 1.37
N ALA A 135 -1.89 -9.48 1.36
CA ALA A 135 -2.70 -10.27 0.46
C ALA A 135 -2.45 -9.86 -1.00
N HIS A 136 -2.45 -8.56 -1.32
CA HIS A 136 -2.07 -8.08 -2.66
C HIS A 136 -0.64 -8.47 -3.02
N TRP A 137 0.31 -8.30 -2.09
CA TRP A 137 1.68 -8.74 -2.27
C TRP A 137 1.72 -10.21 -2.69
N SER A 138 1.05 -11.13 -1.97
CA SER A 138 1.04 -12.56 -2.33
C SER A 138 0.58 -12.86 -3.77
N GLY A 139 -0.20 -11.96 -4.38
CA GLY A 139 -0.77 -12.12 -5.73
C GLY A 139 0.20 -11.91 -6.90
N ASN A 140 1.41 -11.37 -6.67
CA ASN A 140 2.40 -11.12 -7.72
C ASN A 140 2.74 -12.38 -8.54
N LYS A 141 3.13 -12.18 -9.80
CA LYS A 141 3.58 -13.21 -10.75
C LYS A 141 4.66 -14.16 -10.21
N ASP A 142 5.54 -13.68 -9.34
CA ASP A 142 6.64 -14.48 -8.77
C ASP A 142 6.22 -15.26 -7.51
N ARG A 143 4.95 -15.17 -7.11
CA ARG A 143 4.35 -15.82 -5.93
C ARG A 143 3.14 -16.66 -6.33
N LEU A 144 1.93 -16.25 -5.97
CA LEU A 144 0.71 -17.00 -6.33
C LEU A 144 0.25 -16.74 -7.75
N ASN A 145 0.81 -15.73 -8.44
CA ASN A 145 0.41 -15.30 -9.77
C ASN A 145 -1.12 -15.23 -9.91
N ARG A 146 -1.75 -14.56 -8.94
CA ARG A 146 -3.20 -14.55 -8.81
C ARG A 146 -3.78 -13.71 -9.94
N THR A 147 -4.66 -14.34 -10.71
CA THR A 147 -5.36 -13.69 -11.82
C THR A 147 -6.82 -14.09 -11.79
N PHE A 148 -7.69 -13.13 -12.11
CA PHE A 148 -9.14 -13.33 -12.23
C PHE A 148 -9.60 -13.45 -13.70
N GLY A 149 -8.66 -13.31 -14.64
CA GLY A 149 -8.83 -13.65 -16.06
C GLY A 149 -9.97 -12.92 -16.77
N LYS A 150 -10.35 -13.41 -17.96
CA LYS A 150 -11.44 -12.84 -18.77
C LYS A 150 -12.82 -12.95 -18.14
N ARG A 151 -13.00 -13.83 -17.14
CA ARG A 151 -14.30 -14.09 -16.50
C ARG A 151 -14.89 -12.82 -15.88
N PHE A 152 -14.04 -11.99 -15.26
CA PHE A 152 -14.48 -10.77 -14.60
C PHE A 152 -14.18 -9.50 -15.39
N GLY A 153 -13.38 -9.58 -16.47
CA GLY A 153 -13.12 -8.44 -17.36
C GLY A 153 -12.67 -7.20 -16.59
N ASP A 154 -13.41 -6.10 -16.77
CA ASP A 154 -13.14 -4.81 -16.11
C ASP A 154 -13.37 -4.84 -14.58
N ASP A 155 -14.16 -5.80 -14.08
CA ASP A 155 -14.41 -5.99 -12.65
C ASP A 155 -13.31 -6.85 -11.96
N ALA A 156 -12.32 -7.36 -12.71
CA ALA A 156 -11.27 -8.23 -12.14
C ALA A 156 -10.51 -7.60 -10.98
N TYR A 157 -10.28 -6.28 -11.02
CA TYR A 157 -9.67 -5.55 -9.92
C TYR A 157 -10.55 -5.55 -8.66
N CYS A 158 -11.87 -5.43 -8.82
CA CYS A 158 -12.79 -5.47 -7.70
C CYS A 158 -12.82 -6.85 -7.00
N VAL A 159 -12.66 -7.93 -7.77
CA VAL A 159 -12.55 -9.29 -7.21
C VAL A 159 -11.20 -9.49 -6.49
N GLU A 160 -10.14 -8.85 -6.97
CA GLU A 160 -8.84 -8.82 -6.28
C GLU A 160 -8.94 -8.09 -4.93
N GLU A 161 -9.61 -6.95 -4.86
CA GLU A 161 -9.90 -6.26 -3.59
C GLU A 161 -10.73 -7.13 -2.64
N LEU A 162 -11.77 -7.81 -3.15
CA LEU A 162 -12.56 -8.75 -2.34
C LEU A 162 -11.69 -9.89 -1.78
N CYS A 163 -10.79 -10.42 -2.61
CA CYS A 163 -9.84 -11.46 -2.21
C CYS A 163 -8.88 -10.94 -1.13
N ALA A 164 -8.37 -9.71 -1.27
CA ALA A 164 -7.48 -9.09 -0.30
C ALA A 164 -8.16 -8.89 1.06
N GLU A 165 -9.40 -8.41 1.06
CA GLU A 165 -10.18 -8.17 2.28
C GLU A 165 -10.57 -9.46 3.01
N LEU A 166 -10.94 -10.51 2.27
CA LEU A 166 -11.17 -11.84 2.86
C LEU A 166 -9.88 -12.41 3.45
N THR A 167 -8.75 -12.21 2.78
CA THR A 167 -7.44 -12.67 3.30
C THR A 167 -7.06 -11.92 4.57
N ALA A 168 -7.24 -10.59 4.60
CA ALA A 168 -7.01 -9.77 5.78
C ALA A 168 -7.90 -10.23 6.94
N SER A 169 -9.16 -10.56 6.65
CA SER A 169 -10.10 -11.10 7.64
C SER A 169 -9.62 -12.44 8.22
N TYR A 170 -9.09 -13.35 7.39
CA TYR A 170 -8.49 -14.60 7.86
C TYR A 170 -7.25 -14.39 8.72
N ILE A 171 -6.38 -13.44 8.36
CA ILE A 171 -5.20 -13.07 9.17
C ILE A 171 -5.66 -12.50 10.52
N CYS A 172 -6.62 -11.58 10.53
CA CYS A 172 -7.18 -11.05 11.76
C CYS A 172 -7.77 -12.16 12.63
N ALA A 173 -8.50 -13.11 12.05
CA ALA A 173 -9.05 -14.26 12.77
C ALA A 173 -7.94 -15.15 13.37
N GLU A 174 -6.89 -15.50 12.61
CA GLU A 174 -5.74 -16.29 13.09
C GLU A 174 -5.02 -15.59 14.25
N LEU A 175 -4.88 -14.27 14.15
CA LEU A 175 -4.26 -13.44 15.18
C LEU A 175 -5.22 -13.09 16.32
N GLY A 176 -6.50 -13.49 16.24
CA GLY A 176 -7.56 -13.15 17.17
C GLY A 176 -8.07 -11.70 17.10
N LEU A 177 -7.52 -10.85 16.24
CA LEU A 177 -7.83 -9.43 16.14
C LEU A 177 -9.32 -9.17 15.84
N PRO A 178 -9.89 -8.06 16.35
CA PRO A 178 -11.25 -7.68 16.00
C PRO A 178 -11.32 -7.39 14.49
N THR A 179 -12.28 -8.02 13.83
CA THR A 179 -12.63 -7.71 12.43
C THR A 179 -13.47 -6.43 12.41
N GLU A 180 -12.81 -5.28 12.57
CA GLU A 180 -13.47 -3.99 12.37
C GLU A 180 -13.40 -3.60 10.89
N LEU A 181 -14.55 -3.29 10.30
CA LEU A 181 -14.63 -2.76 8.94
C LEU A 181 -13.93 -1.39 8.90
N HIS A 182 -13.00 -1.20 7.96
CA HIS A 182 -12.31 0.08 7.77
C HIS A 182 -13.29 1.11 7.15
N ASP A 183 -13.20 2.39 7.51
CA ASP A 183 -14.19 3.38 7.03
C ASP A 183 -14.10 3.66 5.50
N SER A 184 -13.01 3.22 4.85
CA SER A 184 -12.78 3.38 3.39
C SER A 184 -13.54 2.39 2.49
N HIS A 185 -14.41 1.53 3.03
CA HIS A 185 -15.05 0.44 2.29
C HIS A 185 -16.23 0.85 1.40
N ALA A 186 -16.76 2.08 1.51
CA ALA A 186 -18.03 2.45 0.89
C ALA A 186 -18.03 2.35 -0.66
N SER A 187 -16.91 2.70 -1.31
CA SER A 187 -16.76 2.60 -2.78
C SER A 187 -16.64 1.15 -3.26
N TYR A 188 -15.98 0.29 -2.49
CA TYR A 188 -15.77 -1.13 -2.81
C TYR A 188 -17.03 -1.97 -2.57
N LEU A 189 -17.79 -1.70 -1.51
CA LEU A 189 -19.04 -2.41 -1.21
C LEU A 189 -20.08 -2.30 -2.33
N ALA A 190 -20.27 -1.10 -2.89
CA ALA A 190 -21.19 -0.90 -4.01
C ALA A 190 -20.77 -1.71 -5.25
N HIS A 191 -19.46 -1.80 -5.49
CA HIS A 191 -18.90 -2.54 -6.61
C HIS A 191 -18.96 -4.05 -6.38
N TRP A 192 -18.66 -4.56 -5.17
CA TRP A 192 -18.82 -5.97 -4.82
C TRP A 192 -20.27 -6.41 -4.93
N VAL A 193 -21.23 -5.62 -4.45
CA VAL A 193 -22.65 -5.95 -4.57
C VAL A 193 -23.05 -6.08 -6.04
N ARG A 194 -22.53 -5.22 -6.93
CA ARG A 194 -22.77 -5.34 -8.38
C ARG A 194 -22.18 -6.64 -8.94
N VAL A 195 -20.92 -6.94 -8.63
CA VAL A 195 -20.25 -8.17 -9.12
C VAL A 195 -20.96 -9.42 -8.60
N LEU A 196 -21.32 -9.45 -7.33
CA LEU A 196 -22.01 -10.59 -6.71
C LEU A 196 -23.44 -10.79 -7.25
N ARG A 197 -24.13 -9.71 -7.62
CA ARG A 197 -25.44 -9.80 -8.29
C ARG A 197 -25.31 -10.33 -9.72
N ALA A 198 -24.22 -10.00 -10.41
CA ALA A 198 -23.97 -10.48 -11.76
C ALA A 198 -23.49 -11.94 -11.79
N ASP A 199 -22.67 -12.34 -10.80
CA ASP A 199 -22.14 -13.69 -10.66
C ASP A 199 -22.09 -14.11 -9.18
N HIS A 200 -23.09 -14.88 -8.76
CA HIS A 200 -23.19 -15.36 -7.39
C HIS A 200 -22.04 -16.30 -7.00
N SER A 201 -21.34 -16.88 -7.99
CA SER A 201 -20.18 -17.75 -7.74
C SER A 201 -18.85 -16.99 -7.63
N ALA A 202 -18.88 -15.67 -7.83
CA ALA A 202 -17.72 -14.80 -7.61
C ALA A 202 -17.24 -14.87 -6.15
N ILE A 203 -18.15 -14.97 -5.17
CA ILE A 203 -17.78 -15.08 -3.74
C ILE A 203 -16.97 -16.34 -3.45
N PHE A 204 -17.35 -17.49 -4.03
CA PHE A 204 -16.60 -18.74 -3.85
C PHE A 204 -15.22 -18.67 -4.51
N THR A 205 -15.15 -18.01 -5.67
CA THR A 205 -13.88 -17.82 -6.39
C THR A 205 -12.93 -16.92 -5.59
N ALA A 206 -13.41 -15.78 -5.10
CA ALA A 206 -12.64 -14.87 -4.25
C ALA A 206 -12.23 -15.55 -2.94
N SER A 207 -13.14 -16.28 -2.29
CA SER A 207 -12.87 -16.99 -1.04
C SER A 207 -11.80 -18.07 -1.19
N ALA A 208 -11.87 -18.88 -2.25
CA ALA A 208 -10.86 -19.91 -2.53
C ALA A 208 -9.49 -19.29 -2.79
N LYS A 209 -9.44 -18.15 -3.48
CA LYS A 209 -8.19 -17.40 -3.71
C LYS A 209 -7.67 -16.73 -2.45
N ALA A 210 -8.55 -16.23 -1.58
CA ALA A 210 -8.20 -15.65 -0.30
C ALA A 210 -7.63 -16.71 0.66
N GLU A 211 -8.21 -17.91 0.67
CA GLU A 211 -7.68 -19.04 1.46
C GLU A 211 -6.29 -19.46 0.96
N GLN A 212 -6.07 -19.50 -0.37
CA GLN A 212 -4.74 -19.73 -0.94
C GLN A 212 -3.73 -18.65 -0.51
N ALA A 213 -4.13 -17.38 -0.55
CA ALA A 213 -3.30 -16.26 -0.11
C ALA A 213 -2.97 -16.33 1.38
N PHE A 214 -3.97 -16.58 2.22
CA PHE A 214 -3.79 -16.73 3.66
C PHE A 214 -2.83 -17.87 4.01
N ASN A 215 -3.04 -19.06 3.43
CA ASN A 215 -2.19 -20.22 3.69
C ASN A 215 -0.76 -19.99 3.23
N TYR A 216 -0.56 -19.31 2.09
CA TYR A 216 0.76 -18.92 1.62
C TYR A 216 1.48 -17.98 2.59
N LEU A 217 0.80 -16.94 3.07
CA LEU A 217 1.38 -15.98 4.03
C LEU A 217 1.67 -16.64 5.38
N ARG A 218 0.73 -17.46 5.88
CA ARG A 218 0.86 -18.19 7.15
C ARG A 218 2.00 -19.21 7.14
N ALA A 219 2.30 -19.81 5.99
CA ALA A 219 3.36 -20.80 5.87
C ALA A 219 4.75 -20.26 6.26
N PHE A 220 5.00 -18.95 6.06
CA PHE A 220 6.25 -18.33 6.50
C PHE A 220 6.42 -18.39 8.01
N SER A 221 5.37 -18.08 8.77
CA SER A 221 5.40 -18.09 10.24
C SER A 221 5.49 -19.51 10.82
N LEU A 222 4.92 -20.51 10.13
CA LEU A 222 5.03 -21.92 10.52
C LEU A 222 6.42 -22.50 10.22
N ALA A 223 7.06 -22.09 9.13
CA ALA A 223 8.41 -22.53 8.78
C ALA A 223 9.47 -22.03 9.77
N GLU A 224 9.30 -20.81 10.29
CA GLU A 224 10.19 -20.25 11.33
C GLU A 224 10.05 -20.98 12.67
N ALA A 225 8.83 -21.39 13.05
CA ALA A 225 8.58 -22.20 14.24
C ALA A 225 9.13 -23.64 14.15
N ALA A 226 9.36 -24.16 12.93
CA ALA A 226 9.88 -25.50 12.68
C ALA A 226 11.41 -25.56 12.50
N ALA A 227 12.10 -24.42 12.48
CA ALA A 227 13.56 -24.39 12.47
C ALA A 227 14.09 -24.93 13.81
N PRO A 228 14.97 -25.97 13.83
CA PRO A 228 15.52 -26.46 15.08
C PRO A 228 16.34 -25.34 15.74
N ALA A 229 16.12 -25.13 17.04
CA ALA A 229 16.94 -24.27 17.88
C ALA A 229 18.38 -24.82 17.92
N GLY A 230 19.19 -24.44 16.92
CA GLY A 230 20.56 -24.89 16.76
C GLY A 230 21.51 -24.14 17.69
N ASP A 231 22.07 -24.88 18.66
CA ASP A 231 23.44 -24.74 19.19
C ASP A 231 23.85 -23.43 19.90
N ALA A 232 23.03 -22.92 20.83
CA ALA A 232 23.48 -21.94 21.83
C ALA A 232 24.04 -22.58 23.13
N LEU A 233 24.19 -23.91 23.20
CA LEU A 233 24.62 -24.63 24.41
C LEU A 233 25.86 -25.52 24.20
N LYS A 234 26.87 -25.05 23.46
CA LYS A 234 28.21 -25.70 23.40
C LYS A 234 29.39 -24.72 23.35
N ALA A 235 29.30 -23.60 24.06
CA ALA A 235 30.43 -22.68 24.26
C ALA A 235 30.68 -22.33 25.73
N ALA A 236 30.24 -23.19 26.66
CA ALA A 236 30.56 -23.08 28.08
C ALA A 236 30.75 -24.48 28.68
N ALA A 237 31.85 -25.13 28.31
CA ALA A 237 32.45 -26.26 29.01
C ALA A 237 33.96 -26.26 28.76
#